data_AF-A0A3M1MTW2-F1
#
_entry.id   AF-A0A3M1MTW2-F1
#
_cell.length_a   1.000
_cell.length_b   1.000
_cell.length_c   1.000
_cell.angle_alpha   90.00
_cell.angle_beta   90.00
_cell.angle_gamma   90.00
#
_symmetry.space_group_name_H-M   'P 1'
#
loop_
_entity.id
_entity.type
_entity.pdbx_description
1 polymer ?
#
loop_
_entity_poly.entity_id
_entity_poly.type
_entity_poly.pdbx_seq_one_letter_code
_entity_poly.pdbx_strand_id
1 'polypeptide(L)'
;PHLDLLKAVQMALIHDLGEAFVGDLTPQDGIAPAEKHRREAEAVARLLEGLPNAAELFALWQEYEACETPEAQLIRQLDRLEMGLQASVYAREGLLRTPGTFYASAANALHDAPLTSLLDSAAT
;
A
#
# COMPACT_ATOMS: atom_id res chain seq x y z
N PRO A 1 11.92 -12.05 12.41
CA PRO A 1 12.89 -11.05 11.92
C PRO A 1 12.89 -9.82 12.83
N HIS A 2 14.04 -9.20 13.07
CA HIS A 2 14.05 -7.86 13.66
C HIS A 2 13.68 -6.87 12.56
N LEU A 3 12.54 -6.21 12.71
CA LEU A 3 12.08 -5.15 11.82
C LEU A 3 12.56 -3.81 12.35
N ASP A 4 13.01 -2.92 11.46
CA ASP A 4 13.17 -1.51 11.79
C ASP A 4 11.80 -0.82 11.72
N LEU A 5 11.21 -0.60 12.89
CA LEU A 5 9.90 0.03 12.99
C LEU A 5 9.89 1.47 12.44
N LEU A 6 10.97 2.23 12.65
CA LEU A 6 11.01 3.61 12.16
C LEU A 6 11.00 3.63 10.64
N LYS A 7 11.79 2.76 10.02
CA LYS A 7 11.81 2.58 8.56
C LYS A 7 10.45 2.14 8.03
N ALA A 8 9.80 1.15 8.67
CA ALA A 8 8.48 0.69 8.28
C ALA A 8 7.43 1.82 8.36
N VAL A 9 7.44 2.63 9.42
CA VAL A 9 6.54 3.79 9.54
C VAL A 9 6.82 4.84 8.46
N GLN A 10 8.08 5.17 8.21
CA GLN A 10 8.43 6.11 7.14
C GLN A 10 7.98 5.60 5.76
N MET A 11 8.16 4.30 5.51
CA MET A 11 7.72 3.66 4.27
C MET A 11 6.21 3.72 4.10
N ALA A 12 5.45 3.40 5.16
CA ALA A 12 3.99 3.51 5.16
C ALA A 12 3.52 4.94 4.84
N LEU A 13 4.23 5.97 5.33
CA LEU A 13 3.87 7.37 5.07
C LEU A 13 4.11 7.83 3.63
N ILE A 14 5.01 7.18 2.89
CA ILE A 14 5.48 7.67 1.59
C ILE A 14 5.18 6.74 0.42
N HIS A 15 4.67 5.53 0.66
CA HIS A 15 4.48 4.53 -0.40
C HIS A 15 3.54 5.01 -1.53
N ASP A 16 2.41 5.65 -1.18
CA ASP A 16 1.45 6.20 -2.14
C ASP A 16 1.69 7.68 -2.48
N LEU A 17 2.87 8.22 -2.17
CA LEU A 17 3.16 9.65 -2.38
C LEU A 17 3.00 10.07 -3.86
N GLY A 18 3.25 9.15 -4.80
CA GLY A 18 3.07 9.40 -6.24
C GLY A 18 1.63 9.70 -6.65
N GLU A 19 0.65 9.18 -5.91
CA GLU A 19 -0.78 9.34 -6.20
C GLU A 19 -1.25 10.79 -6.05
N ALA A 20 -0.52 11.62 -5.31
CA ALA A 20 -0.83 13.05 -5.17
C ALA A 20 -0.80 13.81 -6.52
N PHE A 21 -0.05 13.31 -7.51
CA PHE A 21 -0.06 13.84 -8.88
C PHE A 21 -0.69 12.90 -9.90
N VAL A 22 -0.52 11.59 -9.75
CA VAL A 22 -0.99 10.60 -10.73
C VAL A 22 -2.47 10.28 -10.53
N GLY A 23 -2.99 10.46 -9.32
CA GLY A 23 -4.25 9.88 -8.85
C GLY A 23 -4.06 8.42 -8.39
N ASP A 24 -5.01 7.92 -7.61
CA ASP A 24 -5.12 6.51 -7.22
C ASP A 24 -5.55 5.69 -8.45
N LEU A 25 -4.57 5.09 -9.13
CA LEU A 25 -4.80 4.27 -10.32
C LEU A 25 -5.14 2.84 -9.94
N THR A 26 -6.33 2.43 -10.34
CA THR A 26 -6.88 1.10 -10.07
C THR A 26 -6.68 0.16 -11.27
N PRO A 27 -6.82 -1.17 -11.09
CA PRO A 27 -6.80 -2.12 -12.21
C PRO A 27 -7.82 -1.81 -13.33
N GLN A 28 -8.90 -1.10 -13.01
CA GLN A 28 -9.97 -0.72 -13.92
C GLN A 28 -9.56 0.39 -14.89
N ASP A 29 -8.53 1.16 -14.57
CA ASP A 29 -8.02 2.26 -15.40
C ASP A 29 -7.21 1.78 -16.62
N GLY A 30 -6.86 0.48 -16.67
CA GLY A 30 -6.23 -0.14 -17.83
C GLY A 30 -4.81 0.35 -18.12
N ILE A 31 -4.16 0.99 -17.15
CA ILE A 31 -2.76 1.44 -17.26
C ILE A 31 -1.83 0.25 -17.02
N ALA A 32 -0.86 0.07 -17.92
CA ALA A 32 0.14 -0.99 -17.76
C ALA A 32 0.99 -0.75 -16.50
N PRO A 33 1.36 -1.79 -15.72
CA PRO A 33 2.11 -1.63 -14.48
C PRO A 33 3.42 -0.83 -14.64
N ALA A 34 4.15 -1.03 -15.73
CA ALA A 34 5.37 -0.28 -16.01
C ALA A 34 5.11 1.21 -16.26
N GLU A 35 3.98 1.57 -16.87
CA GLU A 35 3.59 2.96 -17.11
C GLU A 35 3.07 3.61 -15.81
N LYS A 36 2.31 2.88 -14.99
CA LYS A 36 1.93 3.32 -13.64
C LYS A 36 3.18 3.66 -12.82
N HIS A 37 4.11 2.70 -12.73
CA HIS A 37 5.35 2.88 -11.99
C HIS A 37 6.19 4.06 -12.51
N ARG A 38 6.31 4.24 -13.83
CA ARG A 38 7.03 5.39 -14.42
C ARG A 38 6.40 6.72 -13.99
N ARG A 39 5.07 6.85 -14.07
CA ARG A 39 4.34 8.06 -13.68
C ARG A 39 4.49 8.37 -12.19
N GLU A 40 4.38 7.35 -11.35
CA GLU A 40 4.52 7.49 -9.90
C GLU A 40 5.95 7.86 -9.52
N ALA A 41 6.96 7.26 -10.13
CA ALA A 41 8.36 7.63 -9.91
C ALA A 41 8.63 9.10 -10.27
N GLU A 42 8.10 9.58 -11.40
CA GLU A 42 8.18 11.00 -11.80
C GLU A 42 7.48 11.93 -10.81
N ALA A 43 6.31 11.53 -10.31
CA ALA A 43 5.55 12.29 -9.31
C ALA A 43 6.28 12.37 -7.97
N VAL A 44 6.81 11.25 -7.46
CA VAL A 44 7.57 11.21 -6.21
C VAL A 44 8.85 12.04 -6.33
N ALA A 45 9.61 11.90 -7.42
CA ALA A 45 10.82 12.69 -7.65
C ALA A 45 10.52 14.20 -7.63
N ARG A 46 9.39 14.62 -8.23
CA ARG A 46 8.92 16.01 -8.21
C ARG A 46 8.49 16.46 -6.82
N LEU A 47 7.77 15.64 -6.06
CA LEU A 47 7.30 15.98 -4.71
C LEU A 47 8.44 16.16 -3.71
N LEU A 48 9.50 15.38 -3.89
CA LEU A 48 10.67 15.40 -3.03
C LEU A 48 11.68 16.48 -3.45
N GLU A 49 11.50 17.13 -4.60
CA GLU A 49 12.43 18.13 -5.12
C GLU A 49 12.67 19.26 -4.09
N GLY A 50 13.94 19.52 -3.78
CA GLY A 50 14.34 20.58 -2.84
C GLY A 50 14.32 20.18 -1.36
N LEU A 51 13.88 18.96 -1.01
CA LEU A 51 13.98 18.47 0.36
C LEU A 51 15.42 18.01 0.68
N PRO A 52 15.92 18.26 1.91
CA PRO A 52 17.29 17.88 2.29
C PRO A 52 17.52 16.37 2.27
N ASN A 53 16.47 15.56 2.44
CA ASN A 53 16.49 14.10 2.46
C ASN A 53 15.80 13.47 1.24
N ALA A 54 15.66 14.20 0.13
CA ALA A 54 14.95 13.74 -1.07
C ALA A 54 15.47 12.39 -1.58
N ALA A 55 16.79 12.20 -1.64
CA ALA A 55 17.39 10.97 -2.14
C ALA A 55 17.09 9.75 -1.24
N GLU A 56 17.10 9.94 0.09
CA GLU A 56 16.79 8.89 1.06
C GLU A 56 15.32 8.48 0.98
N LEU A 57 14.40 9.46 0.89
CA LEU A 57 12.97 9.21 0.75
C LEU A 57 12.64 8.54 -0.59
N PHE A 58 13.29 8.96 -1.68
CA PHE A 58 13.11 8.33 -2.98
C PHE A 58 13.61 6.88 -2.98
N ALA A 59 14.77 6.61 -2.38
CA ALA A 59 15.27 5.25 -2.22
C ALA A 59 14.34 4.38 -1.37
N LEU A 60 13.75 4.93 -0.30
CA LEU A 60 12.78 4.23 0.53
C LEU A 60 11.49 3.89 -0.25
N TRP A 61 11.02 4.81 -1.10
CA TRP A 61 9.89 4.56 -1.99
C TRP A 61 10.21 3.45 -3.01
N GLN A 62 11.39 3.48 -3.63
CA GLN A 62 11.83 2.43 -4.55
C GLN A 62 11.95 1.06 -3.87
N GLU A 63 12.39 1.04 -2.60
CA GLU A 63 12.45 -0.20 -1.82
C GLU A 63 11.07 -0.81 -1.58
N TYR A 64 10.05 0.02 -1.26
CA TYR A 64 8.67 -0.43 -1.15
C TYR A 64 8.14 -1.02 -2.47
N GLU A 65 8.43 -0.36 -3.59
CA GLU A 65 8.03 -0.80 -4.92
C GLU A 65 8.69 -2.12 -5.32
N ALA A 66 9.96 -2.31 -4.97
CA ALA A 66 10.66 -3.57 -5.20
C ALA A 66 10.13 -4.71 -4.30
N CYS A 67 9.63 -4.38 -3.10
CA CYS A 67 9.02 -5.33 -2.16
C CYS A 67 9.96 -6.47 -1.71
N GLU A 68 11.27 -6.20 -1.64
CA GLU A 68 12.29 -7.22 -1.35
C GLU A 68 12.72 -7.28 0.12
N THR A 69 12.46 -6.23 0.90
CA THR A 69 12.86 -6.15 2.32
C THR A 69 11.73 -6.58 3.25
N PRO A 70 12.05 -7.05 4.48
CA PRO A 70 11.03 -7.40 5.47
C PRO A 70 10.08 -6.24 5.80
N GLU A 71 10.58 -5.01 5.87
CA GLU A 71 9.77 -3.82 6.07
C GLU A 71 8.82 -3.58 4.89
N ALA A 72 9.31 -3.65 3.65
CA ALA A 72 8.47 -3.48 2.46
C ALA A 72 7.39 -4.54 2.33
N GLN A 73 7.72 -5.79 2.61
CA GLN A 73 6.76 -6.89 2.62
C GLN A 73 5.70 -6.71 3.71
N LEU A 74 6.08 -6.23 4.90
CA LEU A 74 5.13 -5.92 5.95
C LEU A 74 4.21 -4.77 5.53
N ILE A 75 4.74 -3.65 5.03
CA ILE A 75 3.92 -2.50 4.65
C ILE A 75 3.00 -2.87 3.48
N ARG A 76 3.45 -3.68 2.51
CA ARG A 76 2.59 -4.17 1.42
C ARG A 76 1.42 -5.02 1.94
N GLN A 77 1.65 -5.85 2.96
CA GLN A 77 0.59 -6.62 3.61
C GLN A 77 -0.38 -5.72 4.38
N LEU A 78 0.14 -4.71 5.09
CA LEU A 78 -0.67 -3.77 5.86
C LEU A 78 -1.55 -2.89 4.97
N ASP A 79 -1.01 -2.40 3.84
CA ASP A 79 -1.77 -1.68 2.81
C ASP A 79 -3.00 -2.51 2.35
N ARG A 80 -2.77 -3.78 1.97
CA ARG A 80 -3.85 -4.68 1.57
C ARG A 80 -4.80 -5.05 2.69
N LEU A 81 -4.32 -5.19 3.92
CA LEU A 81 -5.15 -5.44 5.09
C LEU A 81 -6.07 -4.24 5.36
N GLU A 82 -5.53 -3.02 5.35
CA GLU A 82 -6.28 -1.78 5.61
C GLU A 82 -7.46 -1.66 4.66
N MET A 83 -7.23 -1.87 3.35
CA MET A 83 -8.29 -1.90 2.34
C MET A 83 -9.41 -2.91 2.69
N GLY A 84 -9.04 -4.10 3.16
CA GLY A 84 -9.99 -5.13 3.59
C GLY A 84 -10.78 -4.72 4.84
N LEU A 85 -10.11 -4.13 5.83
CA LEU A 85 -10.75 -3.63 7.06
C LEU A 85 -11.72 -2.48 6.74
N GLN A 86 -11.31 -1.54 5.88
CA GLN A 86 -12.14 -0.41 5.46
C GLN A 86 -13.38 -0.89 4.66
N ALA A 87 -13.24 -1.93 3.84
CA ALA A 87 -14.38 -2.56 3.18
C ALA A 87 -15.40 -3.15 4.18
N SER A 88 -14.94 -3.70 5.32
CA SER A 88 -15.83 -4.16 6.40
C SER A 88 -16.58 -3.01 7.06
N VAL A 89 -15.90 -1.90 7.34
CA VAL A 89 -16.53 -0.69 7.86
C VAL A 89 -17.64 -0.22 6.90
N TYR A 90 -17.34 -0.07 5.61
CA TYR A 90 -18.33 0.35 4.62
C TYR A 90 -19.48 -0.64 4.45
N ALA A 91 -19.25 -1.94 4.57
CA ALA A 91 -20.31 -2.94 4.52
C ALA A 91 -21.27 -2.80 5.71
N ARG A 92 -20.73 -2.61 6.91
CA ARG A 92 -21.52 -2.42 8.15
C ARG A 92 -22.34 -1.13 8.13
N GLU A 93 -21.84 -0.09 7.47
CA GLU A 93 -22.54 1.18 7.27
C GLU A 93 -23.53 1.14 6.08
N GLY A 94 -23.60 0.03 5.34
CA GLY A 94 -24.48 -0.11 4.18
C GLY A 94 -24.01 0.66 2.93
N LEU A 95 -22.78 1.17 2.94
CA LEU A 95 -22.15 1.89 1.83
C LEU A 95 -21.55 0.96 0.79
N LEU A 96 -21.20 -0.27 1.18
CA LEU A 96 -20.66 -1.29 0.29
C LEU A 96 -21.49 -2.58 0.33
N ARG A 97 -22.19 -2.87 -0.78
CA ARG A 97 -23.08 -4.04 -0.86
C ARG A 97 -22.34 -5.36 -1.06
N THR A 98 -21.18 -5.32 -1.71
CA THR A 98 -20.42 -6.52 -2.12
C THR A 98 -18.95 -6.38 -1.74
N PRO A 99 -18.60 -6.54 -0.45
CA PRO A 99 -17.21 -6.39 0.02
C PRO A 99 -16.32 -7.59 -0.31
N GLY A 100 -16.89 -8.73 -0.74
CA GLY A 100 -16.16 -9.99 -0.90
C GLY A 100 -14.94 -9.93 -1.82
N THR A 101 -14.95 -9.06 -2.84
CA THR A 101 -13.78 -8.86 -3.73
C THR A 101 -12.61 -8.20 -2.98
N PHE A 102 -12.89 -7.27 -2.07
CA PHE A 102 -11.87 -6.61 -1.25
C PHE A 102 -11.28 -7.58 -0.24
N TYR A 103 -12.11 -8.40 0.42
CA TYR A 103 -11.64 -9.43 1.34
C TYR A 103 -10.76 -10.47 0.64
N ALA A 104 -11.18 -10.96 -0.54
CA ALA A 104 -10.38 -11.90 -1.32
C ALA A 104 -9.04 -11.28 -1.75
N SER A 105 -9.05 -10.02 -2.18
CA SER A 105 -7.83 -9.30 -2.55
C SER A 105 -6.89 -9.13 -1.36
N ALA A 106 -7.41 -8.76 -0.19
CA ALA A 106 -6.63 -8.65 1.04
C ALA A 106 -6.05 -10.01 1.44
N ALA A 107 -6.88 -11.05 1.51
CA ALA A 107 -6.46 -12.39 1.92
C ALA A 107 -5.35 -12.97 1.03
N ASN A 108 -5.40 -12.73 -0.29
CA ASN A 108 -4.37 -13.20 -1.23
C ASN A 108 -3.00 -12.55 -1.00
N ALA A 109 -2.97 -11.34 -0.43
CA ALA A 109 -1.72 -10.62 -0.14
C ALA A 109 -1.15 -10.94 1.24
N LEU A 110 -1.93 -11.52 2.15
CA LEU A 110 -1.53 -11.80 3.53
C LEU A 110 -0.82 -13.15 3.65
N HIS A 111 0.32 -13.14 4.33
CA HIS A 111 1.14 -14.31 4.62
C HIS A 111 1.49 -14.42 6.11
N ASP A 112 1.41 -13.32 6.86
CA ASP A 112 1.56 -13.28 8.32
C ASP A 112 0.27 -13.70 9.05
N ALA A 113 0.36 -14.78 9.83
CA ALA A 113 -0.78 -15.33 10.56
C ALA A 113 -1.54 -14.32 11.45
N PRO A 114 -0.87 -13.39 12.19
CA PRO A 114 -1.58 -12.36 12.93
C PRO A 114 -2.41 -11.42 12.04
N LEU A 115 -1.92 -11.08 10.84
CA LEU A 115 -2.62 -10.21 9.90
C LEU A 115 -3.82 -10.92 9.29
N THR A 116 -3.66 -12.19 8.91
CA THR A 116 -4.78 -13.03 8.44
C THR A 116 -5.89 -13.11 9.48
N SER A 117 -5.54 -13.35 10.75
CA SER A 117 -6.52 -13.42 11.84
C SER A 117 -7.27 -12.11 12.08
N LEU A 118 -6.62 -10.95 11.84
CA LEU A 118 -7.28 -9.64 11.92
C LEU A 118 -8.31 -9.47 10.80
N LEU A 119 -7.96 -9.85 9.57
CA LEU A 119 -8.89 -9.80 8.43
C LEU A 119 -10.11 -10.70 8.67
N ASP A 120 -9.90 -11.94 9.11
CA ASP A 120 -10.97 -12.90 9.36
C ASP A 120 -11.98 -12.37 10.41
N SER A 121 -11.46 -11.74 11.46
CA SER A 121 -12.28 -11.15 12.53
C SER A 121 -13.12 -9.96 12.04
N ALA A 122 -12.65 -9.23 11.03
CA ALA A 122 -13.35 -8.09 10.47
C ALA A 122 -14.36 -8.48 9.37
N ALA A 123 -14.15 -9.61 8.69
CA ALA A 123 -15.02 -10.11 7.63
C ALA A 123 -16.27 -10.85 8.15
N THR A 124 -16.36 -11.09 9.46
CA THR A 124 -17.47 -11.76 10.15
C THR A 124 -18.51 -10.76 10.64
#